data_AF-A0A3D3DUD6-F1
#
_entry.id   AF-A0A3D3DUD6-F1
#
_cell.length_a   1.000
_cell.length_b   1.000
_cell.length_c   1.000
_cell.angle_alpha   90.00
_cell.angle_beta   90.00
_cell.angle_gamma   90.00
#
_symmetry.space_group_name_H-M   'P 1'
#
loop_
_entity.id
_entity.type
_entity.pdbx_description
1 polymer ?
#
loop_
_entity_poly.entity_id
_entity_poly.type
_entity_poly.pdbx_seq_one_letter_code
_entity_poly.pdbx_strand_id
1 'polypeptide(L)' 'MSFQVSSLNSAQADAVNALDGPVLILAGAGTGKTRTVTCRIAHMVERKIAPENILAVT' A
#
# COMPACT_ATOMS: atom_id res chain seq x y z
N MET A 1 -13.65 1.36 -10.17
CA MET A 1 -13.51 2.11 -8.91
C MET A 1 -12.12 2.71 -8.93
N SER A 2 -12.00 4.05 -8.90
CA SER A 2 -10.71 4.74 -8.88
C SER A 2 -10.26 4.96 -7.44
N PHE A 3 -9.10 4.45 -7.06
CA PHE A 3 -8.42 4.73 -5.80
C PHE A 3 -8.06 6.22 -5.66
N GLN A 4 -8.30 6.79 -4.48
CA GLN A 4 -7.96 8.19 -4.19
C GLN A 4 -6.81 8.26 -3.16
N VAL A 5 -5.59 8.37 -3.69
CA VAL A 5 -4.33 8.62 -2.94
C VAL A 5 -4.43 9.86 -2.05
N SER A 6 -5.32 10.80 -2.36
CA SER A 6 -5.48 12.09 -1.67
C SER A 6 -5.82 11.99 -0.18
N SER A 7 -6.17 10.80 0.31
CA SER A 7 -6.51 10.57 1.70
C SER A 7 -5.35 10.02 2.55
N LEU A 8 -4.18 9.80 1.95
CA LEU A 8 -2.95 9.34 2.62
C LEU A 8 -2.04 10.53 2.96
N ASN A 9 -1.28 10.43 4.05
CA ASN A 9 -0.15 11.35 4.26
C ASN A 9 1.04 11.00 3.35
N SER A 10 2.06 11.84 3.31
CA SER A 10 3.23 11.64 2.45
C SER A 10 3.91 10.28 2.66
N ALA A 11 4.22 9.92 3.91
CA ALA A 11 4.88 8.65 4.22
C ALA A 11 4.04 7.42 3.82
N GLN A 12 2.72 7.49 3.99
CA GLN A 12 1.80 6.44 3.54
C GLN A 12 1.75 6.36 2.01
N ALA A 13 1.71 7.51 1.32
CA ALA A 13 1.72 7.58 -0.14
C ALA A 13 3.04 7.05 -0.71
N ASP A 14 4.18 7.37 -0.11
CA ASP A 14 5.50 6.85 -0.50
C ASP A 14 5.54 5.32 -0.37
N ALA A 15 5.05 4.80 0.76
CA ALA A 15 4.95 3.36 0.99
C ALA A 15 4.03 2.65 0.00
N VAL A 16 2.92 3.28 -0.43
CA VAL A 16 2.02 2.75 -1.46
C VAL A 16 2.69 2.75 -2.84
N ASN A 17 3.45 3.80 -3.18
CA ASN A 17 4.08 3.95 -4.49
C ASN A 17 5.37 3.13 -4.67
N ALA A 18 6.04 2.76 -3.59
CA ALA A 18 7.26 1.94 -3.63
C ALA A 18 6.95 0.48 -3.97
N LEU A 19 6.79 0.16 -5.26
CA LEU A 19 6.43 -1.18 -5.75
C LEU A 19 7.63 -2.09 -6.02
N ASP A 20 8.80 -1.50 -6.27
CA ASP A 20 10.01 -2.23 -6.62
C ASP A 20 10.91 -2.45 -5.39
N GLY A 21 11.45 -3.65 -5.26
CA GLY A 21 12.38 -4.02 -4.19
C GLY A 21 11.75 -4.14 -2.80
N PRO A 22 12.57 -4.51 -1.80
CA PRO A 22 12.12 -4.66 -0.42
C PRO A 22 11.82 -3.30 0.23
N VAL A 23 10.73 -3.23 1.02
CA VAL A 23 10.31 -2.01 1.74
C VAL A 23 10.02 -2.34 3.20
N LEU A 24 10.57 -1.54 4.13
CA LEU A 24 10.26 -1.58 5.56
C LEU A 24 9.42 -0.36 5.95
N ILE A 25 8.24 -0.59 6.54
CA ILE A 25 7.37 0.47 7.05
C ILE A 25 7.39 0.43 8.58
N LEU A 26 8.05 1.42 9.20
CA LEU A 26 8.04 1.60 10.65
C LEU A 26 6.82 2.44 11.06
N ALA A 27 5.96 1.90 11.93
CA ALA A 27 4.69 2.55 12.25
C ALA A 27 4.21 2.24 13.67
N GLY A 28 3.79 3.29 14.38
CA GLY A 28 3.22 3.18 15.73
C GLY A 28 1.78 2.66 15.78
N ALA A 29 1.19 2.65 16.98
CA ALA A 29 -0.24 2.38 17.15
C ALA A 29 -1.08 3.51 16.53
N GLY A 30 -2.23 3.20 15.93
CA GLY A 30 -3.15 4.20 15.37
C GLY A 30 -2.69 4.93 14.10
N THR A 31 -1.51 4.65 13.56
CA THR A 31 -0.94 5.39 12.41
C THR A 31 -1.44 4.93 11.03
N GLY A 32 -2.43 4.05 10.98
CA GLY A 32 -3.02 3.57 9.73
C GLY A 32 -2.26 2.44 9.02
N LYS A 33 -1.48 1.62 9.75
CA LYS A 33 -0.72 0.46 9.18
C LYS A 33 -1.52 -0.39 8.19
N THR A 34 -2.67 -0.89 8.64
CA THR A 34 -3.54 -1.73 7.82
C THR A 34 -4.04 -0.99 6.59
N ARG A 35 -4.40 0.29 6.74
CA ARG A 35 -4.81 1.14 5.63
C ARG A 35 -3.71 1.32 4.59
N THR A 36 -2.47 1.55 5.02
CA THR A 36 -1.33 1.67 4.10
C THR A 36 -1.13 0.37 3.31
N VAL A 37 -1.17 -0.79 3.97
CA VAL A 37 -0.99 -2.10 3.31
C VAL A 37 -2.14 -2.40 2.34
N THR A 38 -3.40 -2.17 2.73
CA THR A 38 -4.54 -2.41 1.83
C THR A 38 -4.55 -1.45 0.64
N CYS A 39 -4.21 -0.17 0.84
CA CYS A 39 -4.03 0.79 -0.24
C CYS A 39 -2.90 0.37 -1.18
N ARG A 40 -1.79 -0.16 -0.66
CA ARG A 40 -0.68 -0.65 -1.49
C ARG A 40 -1.12 -1.83 -2.36
N ILE A 41 -1.87 -2.78 -1.81
CA ILE A 41 -2.44 -3.90 -2.58
C ILE A 41 -3.38 -3.39 -3.68
N ALA A 42 -4.28 -2.46 -3.36
CA ALA A 42 -5.17 -1.85 -4.36
C ALA A 42 -4.39 -1.18 -5.49
N HIS A 43 -3.36 -0.40 -5.15
CA HIS A 43 -2.48 0.28 -6.12
C HIS A 43 -1.73 -0.72 -7.02
N MET A 44 -1.25 -1.83 -6.47
CA MET A 44 -0.64 -2.91 -7.27
C MET A 44 -1.61 -3.46 -8.31
N VAL A 45 -2.86 -3.72 -7.93
CA VAL A 45 -3.90 -4.22 -8.85
C VAL A 45 -4.25 -3.18 -9.92
N GLU A 46 -4.35 -1.90 -9.55
CA GLU A 46 -4.57 -0.82 -10.52
C GLU A 46 -3.43 -0.72 -11.54
N ARG A 47 -2.19 -0.99 -11.10
CA ARG A 47 -1.00 -1.11 -11.95
C ARG A 47 -0.89 -2.43 -12.71
N LYS A 48 -1.98 -3.19 -12.80
CA LYS A 48 -2.08 -4.46 -13.55
C LYS A 48 -1.21 -5.59 -13.03
N ILE A 49 -0.78 -5.54 -11.77
CA ILE A 49 -0.21 -6.72 -11.10
C ILE A 49 -1.36 -7.68 -10.85
N ALA A 50 -1.21 -8.92 -11.34
CA ALA A 50 -2.22 -9.96 -11.19
C ALA A 50 -2.45 -10.24 -9.69
N PRO A 51 -3.71 -10.20 -9.18
CA PRO A 51 -3.99 -10.38 -7.76
C PRO A 51 -3.43 -11.68 -7.17
N GLU A 52 -3.38 -12.76 -7.94
CA GLU A 52 -2.80 -14.06 -7.58
C GLU A 52 -1.29 -14.00 -7.28
N ASN A 53 -0.60 -12.95 -7.73
CA ASN A 53 0.82 -12.71 -7.44
C ASN A 53 1.03 -11.87 -6.16
N ILE A 54 -0.04 -11.52 -5.44
CA ILE A 54 0.02 -10.69 -4.22
C ILE A 54 -0.35 -11.54 -3.01
N LEU A 55 0.60 -11.71 -2.09
CA LEU A 55 0.36 -12.36 -0.80
C LEU A 55 0.37 -11.31 0.32
N ALA A 56 -0.69 -11.30 1.12
CA ALA A 56 -0.76 -10.55 2.37
C ALA A 56 -0.97 -11.52 3.52
N VAL A 57 -0.06 -11.47 4.50
CA VAL A 57 -0.10 -12.30 5.71
C VAL A 57 -0.11 -11.39 6.94
N THR A 58 -0.82 -11.81 7.98
CA THR A 58 -1.05 -11.03 9.21
C THR A 58 -0.71 -11.83 10.44
#